data_AF-A0A059LIL5-F1
#
_entry.id   AF-A0A059LIL5-F1
#
_cell.length_a   1.000
_cell.length_b   1.000
_cell.length_c   1.000
_cell.angle_alpha   90.00
_cell.angle_beta   90.00
_cell.angle_gamma   90.00
#
_symmetry.space_group_name_H-M   'P 1'
#
loop_
_entity.id
_entity.type
_entity.pdbx_description
1 polymer ?
#
loop_
_entity_poly.entity_id
_entity_poly.type
_entity_poly.pdbx_seq_one_letter_code
_entity_poly.pdbx_strand_id
1 'polypeptide(L)'
;MPMFAIFVLSLYSLYLIPYTVYRLFGSGGDSDGASNAWGSKKAKHGLLSRLRGAVDTKLVVQWVIYLLLLWYVRASARDLRPFDPFAILEVSPQAEEGEIKRAYRRLSLQYHPDKNPDPAAAEYFANFVSKAYRALTDEVSRENYKKYGHPDGPQAFTVSVALPQWFFSKDKRSAPLILLVLLVFGIVLPLCLAAWYLTRRHRFGGPDGIMHDTMMLFAADPRFGIKESQGLSRIVETLVCAVEFITLPFPASQMAAFEELRRSVLRVHPDLKEKTALWKMRPSVIKAHLVILAHLSREPIPAPLRKDAAFILNKSVPMLREMAGIAAAPRVAPGWGWLTPALASLELLQCLVCALPVGLRKKADASGALAALPHVGEEGAKALARAHPPVRSP
;
A
#
# COMPACT_ATOMS: atom_id res chain seq x y z
N MET A 1 -7.01 9.60 34.38
CA MET A 1 -6.66 8.31 33.72
C MET A 1 -7.75 7.72 32.83
N PRO A 2 -9.04 7.62 33.23
CA PRO A 2 -10.07 7.00 32.38
C PRO A 2 -10.36 7.76 31.07
N MET A 3 -10.31 9.10 31.09
CA MET A 3 -10.54 9.94 29.91
C MET A 3 -9.52 9.70 28.77
N PHE A 4 -8.25 9.45 29.11
CA PHE A 4 -7.21 9.14 28.12
C PHE A 4 -7.51 7.82 27.39
N ALA A 5 -7.91 6.79 28.13
CA ALA A 5 -8.21 5.49 27.56
C ALA A 5 -9.42 5.55 26.62
N ILE A 6 -10.44 6.34 26.95
CA ILE A 6 -11.59 6.61 26.08
C ILE A 6 -11.15 7.34 24.80
N PHE A 7 -10.27 8.35 24.93
CA PHE A 7 -9.72 9.07 23.78
C PHE A 7 -8.95 8.13 22.84
N VAL A 8 -8.02 7.33 23.37
CA VAL A 8 -7.26 6.34 22.58
C VAL A 8 -8.18 5.33 21.92
N LEU A 9 -9.19 4.84 22.65
CA LEU A 9 -10.20 3.92 22.13
C LEU A 9 -10.96 4.53 20.95
N SER A 10 -11.37 5.80 21.04
CA SER A 10 -12.08 6.49 19.97
C SER A 10 -11.22 6.67 18.72
N LEU A 11 -9.95 7.04 18.88
CA LEU A 11 -8.99 7.19 17.78
C LEU A 11 -8.69 5.84 17.13
N TYR A 12 -8.52 4.79 17.94
CA TYR A 12 -8.31 3.43 17.45
C TYR A 12 -9.55 2.91 16.72
N SER A 13 -10.75 3.20 17.22
CA SER A 13 -12.03 2.85 16.58
C SER A 13 -12.18 3.52 15.21
N LEU A 14 -11.78 4.79 15.09
CA LEU A 14 -11.83 5.54 13.84
C LEU A 14 -10.93 4.94 12.75
N TYR A 15 -9.82 4.30 13.13
CA TYR A 15 -8.94 3.59 12.20
C TYR A 15 -9.39 2.15 11.94
N LEU A 16 -9.64 1.37 13.00
CA LEU A 16 -9.85 -0.08 12.92
C LEU A 16 -11.16 -0.43 12.20
N ILE A 17 -12.24 0.31 12.45
CA ILE A 17 -13.56 0.00 11.86
C ILE A 17 -13.54 0.23 10.34
N PRO A 18 -13.13 1.39 9.80
CA PRO A 18 -13.02 1.56 8.35
C PRO A 18 -12.02 0.60 7.70
N TYR A 19 -10.89 0.32 8.37
CA TYR A 19 -9.89 -0.61 7.85
C TYR A 19 -10.42 -2.05 7.73
N THR A 20 -11.18 -2.51 8.73
CA THR A 20 -11.78 -3.84 8.72
C THR A 20 -12.89 -3.95 7.69
N VAL A 21 -13.71 -2.91 7.54
CA VAL A 21 -14.73 -2.82 6.48
C VAL A 21 -14.08 -2.82 5.09
N TYR A 22 -13.05 -2.00 4.87
CA TYR A 22 -12.31 -1.98 3.61
C TYR A 22 -11.70 -3.35 3.29
N ARG A 23 -11.18 -4.07 4.28
CA ARG A 23 -10.57 -5.36 4.01
C ARG A 23 -11.60 -6.47 3.75
N LEU A 24 -12.71 -6.48 4.50
CA LEU A 24 -13.77 -7.46 4.35
C LEU A 24 -14.59 -7.25 3.07
N PHE A 25 -14.85 -6.00 2.69
CA PHE A 25 -15.71 -5.64 1.56
C PHE A 25 -14.98 -5.03 0.36
N GLY A 26 -13.83 -4.37 0.58
CA GLY A 26 -12.98 -3.78 -0.47
C GLY A 26 -11.99 -4.76 -1.10
N SER A 27 -11.82 -5.98 -0.57
CA SER A 27 -11.16 -7.11 -1.27
C SER A 27 -12.06 -7.70 -2.38
N GLY A 28 -12.67 -6.82 -3.17
CA GLY A 28 -13.26 -7.07 -4.47
C GLY A 28 -12.52 -6.40 -5.62
N GLY A 29 -11.49 -5.57 -5.33
CA GLY A 29 -10.81 -4.74 -6.32
C GLY A 29 -9.44 -5.21 -6.80
N ASP A 30 -8.66 -5.92 -5.98
CA ASP A 30 -7.41 -6.50 -6.45
C ASP A 30 -7.69 -7.87 -7.07
N SER A 31 -8.34 -7.82 -8.24
CA SER A 31 -7.75 -8.59 -9.32
C SER A 31 -6.32 -8.06 -9.47
N ASP A 32 -5.37 -8.75 -8.83
CA ASP A 32 -4.09 -9.01 -9.49
C ASP A 32 -4.38 -9.10 -10.98
N GLY A 33 -3.58 -8.45 -11.80
CA GLY A 33 -3.63 -8.54 -13.26
C GLY A 33 -3.41 -9.98 -13.73
N ALA A 34 -4.33 -10.87 -13.38
CA ALA A 34 -4.72 -12.05 -14.09
C ALA A 34 -5.20 -11.51 -15.42
N SER A 35 -4.20 -11.29 -16.28
CA SER A 35 -4.31 -11.44 -17.70
C SER A 35 -5.54 -12.28 -17.99
N ASN A 36 -6.44 -11.74 -18.82
CA ASN A 36 -7.38 -12.55 -19.56
C ASN A 36 -6.60 -13.41 -20.58
N ALA A 37 -5.47 -13.99 -20.16
CA ALA A 37 -4.71 -14.98 -20.87
C ALA A 37 -5.64 -16.15 -21.08
N TRP A 38 -5.94 -16.38 -22.34
CA TRP A 38 -6.60 -17.56 -22.82
C TRP A 38 -5.98 -18.81 -22.16
N GLY A 39 -6.76 -19.55 -21.36
CA GLY A 39 -6.31 -20.73 -20.62
C GLY A 39 -6.05 -20.56 -19.11
N SER A 40 -6.12 -19.34 -18.57
CA SER A 40 -6.07 -19.13 -17.11
C SER A 40 -7.42 -19.52 -16.47
N LYS A 41 -7.46 -20.65 -15.77
CA LYS A 41 -8.64 -21.04 -14.98
C LYS A 41 -8.82 -20.03 -13.83
N LYS A 42 -9.82 -19.16 -13.94
CA LYS A 42 -10.25 -18.32 -12.80
C LYS A 42 -10.67 -19.23 -11.66
N ALA A 43 -9.86 -19.27 -10.60
CA ALA A 43 -10.26 -19.91 -9.35
C ALA A 43 -11.44 -19.12 -8.77
N LYS A 44 -12.66 -19.69 -8.82
CA LYS A 44 -13.84 -19.13 -8.16
C LYS A 44 -13.66 -19.32 -6.65
N HIS A 45 -13.02 -18.35 -6.00
CA HIS A 45 -12.92 -18.33 -4.54
C HIS A 45 -14.31 -18.07 -3.94
N GLY A 46 -14.88 -19.07 -3.27
CA GLY A 46 -16.14 -18.96 -2.53
C GLY A 46 -16.06 -17.94 -1.39
N LEU A 47 -17.20 -17.40 -0.96
CA LEU A 47 -17.31 -16.34 0.05
C LEU A 47 -16.52 -16.64 1.34
N LEU A 48 -16.52 -17.90 1.79
CA LEU A 48 -15.76 -18.38 2.95
C LEU A 48 -14.24 -18.30 2.76
N SER A 49 -13.73 -18.51 1.55
CA SER A 49 -12.30 -18.37 1.25
C SER A 49 -11.85 -16.91 1.19
N ARG A 50 -12.77 -16.00 0.80
CA ARG A 50 -12.53 -14.55 0.83
C ARG A 50 -12.50 -14.02 2.28
N LEU A 51 -13.41 -14.51 3.12
CA LEU A 51 -13.41 -14.22 4.55
C LEU A 51 -12.13 -14.74 5.24
N ARG A 52 -11.67 -15.95 4.91
CA ARG A 52 -10.45 -16.54 5.49
C ARG A 52 -9.16 -15.82 5.04
N GLY A 53 -9.12 -15.25 3.83
CA GLY A 53 -8.00 -14.41 3.36
C GLY A 53 -8.02 -12.97 3.89
N ALA A 54 -9.21 -12.45 4.19
CA ALA A 54 -9.40 -11.09 4.71
C ALA A 54 -9.07 -10.96 6.21
N VAL A 55 -9.03 -12.06 6.97
CA VAL A 55 -8.66 -12.06 8.40
C VAL A 55 -7.18 -12.44 8.54
N ASP A 56 -6.29 -11.44 8.62
CA ASP A 56 -4.89 -11.65 9.01
C ASP A 56 -4.77 -11.78 10.53
N THR A 57 -3.82 -12.59 10.97
CA THR A 57 -3.26 -12.60 12.33
C THR A 57 -3.07 -11.18 12.90
N LYS A 58 -2.57 -10.24 12.09
CA LYS A 58 -2.40 -8.83 12.51
C LYS A 58 -3.72 -8.15 12.88
N LEU A 59 -4.77 -8.38 12.09
CA LEU A 59 -6.09 -7.81 12.33
C LEU A 59 -6.72 -8.39 13.60
N VAL A 60 -6.54 -9.69 13.82
CA VAL A 60 -7.01 -10.35 15.06
C VAL A 60 -6.31 -9.76 16.28
N VAL A 61 -4.99 -9.57 16.25
CA VAL A 61 -4.24 -8.93 17.34
C VAL A 61 -4.74 -7.52 17.61
N GLN A 62 -5.02 -6.72 16.58
CA GLN A 62 -5.57 -5.37 16.73
C GLN A 62 -6.94 -5.37 17.42
N TRP A 63 -7.84 -6.30 17.05
CA TRP A 63 -9.13 -6.46 17.73
C TRP A 63 -9.00 -6.94 19.17
N VAL A 64 -8.07 -7.85 19.47
CA VAL A 64 -7.79 -8.30 20.85
C VAL A 64 -7.33 -7.13 21.72
N ILE A 65 -6.41 -6.29 21.21
CA ILE A 65 -5.97 -5.08 21.91
C ILE A 65 -7.14 -4.12 22.14
N TYR A 66 -8.00 -3.94 21.13
CA TYR A 66 -9.19 -3.10 21.26
C TYR A 66 -10.16 -3.61 22.33
N LEU A 67 -10.40 -4.92 22.40
CA LEU A 67 -11.25 -5.53 23.42
C LEU A 67 -10.65 -5.46 24.82
N LEU A 68 -9.32 -5.61 24.95
CA LEU A 68 -8.62 -5.38 26.22
C LEU A 68 -8.73 -3.93 26.67
N LEU A 69 -8.60 -2.97 25.75
CA LEU A 69 -8.77 -1.55 26.05
C LEU A 69 -10.22 -1.23 26.45
N LEU A 70 -11.21 -1.81 25.77
CA LEU A 70 -12.63 -1.70 26.14
C LEU A 70 -12.88 -2.25 27.54
N TRP A 71 -12.31 -3.42 27.86
CA TRP A 71 -12.41 -4.01 29.19
C TRP A 71 -11.79 -3.10 30.25
N TYR A 72 -10.62 -2.55 29.99
CA TYR A 72 -9.95 -1.60 30.88
C TYR A 72 -10.79 -0.33 31.09
N VAL A 73 -11.33 0.26 30.02
CA VAL A 73 -12.23 1.42 30.11
C VAL A 73 -13.48 1.07 30.91
N ARG A 74 -14.10 -0.10 30.69
CA ARG A 74 -15.26 -0.55 31.46
C ARG A 74 -14.95 -0.71 32.94
N ALA A 75 -13.76 -1.20 33.28
CA ALA A 75 -13.31 -1.32 34.67
C ALA A 75 -13.14 0.07 35.32
N SER A 76 -12.53 1.03 34.61
CA SER A 76 -12.26 2.39 35.12
C SER A 76 -13.47 3.35 35.05
N ALA A 77 -14.46 3.10 34.19
CA ALA A 77 -15.64 3.97 34.04
C ALA A 77 -16.58 3.93 35.26
N ARG A 78 -16.40 2.97 36.18
CA ARG A 78 -17.17 2.88 37.42
C ARG A 78 -16.92 4.07 38.36
N ASP A 79 -15.79 4.75 38.20
CA ASP A 79 -15.37 5.87 39.05
C ASP A 79 -15.91 7.25 38.60
N LEU A 80 -16.58 7.33 37.44
CA LEU A 80 -17.10 8.57 36.83
C LEU A 80 -18.60 8.81 37.07
N ARG A 81 -19.18 8.28 38.15
CA ARG A 81 -20.61 8.55 38.43
C ARG A 81 -20.84 10.03 38.73
N PRO A 82 -21.90 10.65 38.19
CA PRO A 82 -22.28 12.01 38.58
C PRO A 82 -22.43 12.12 40.10
N PHE A 83 -22.03 13.26 40.68
CA PHE A 83 -22.16 13.49 42.12
C PHE A 83 -23.64 13.59 42.51
N ASP A 84 -24.16 12.52 43.11
CA ASP A 84 -25.52 12.45 43.64
C ASP A 84 -25.48 12.31 45.17
N PRO A 85 -25.83 13.38 45.92
CA PRO A 85 -25.74 13.38 47.38
C PRO A 85 -26.70 12.39 48.04
N PHE A 86 -27.84 12.07 47.41
CA PHE A 86 -28.80 11.10 47.95
C PHE A 86 -28.31 9.67 47.75
N ALA A 87 -27.75 9.37 46.57
CA ALA A 87 -27.15 8.07 46.30
C ALA A 87 -25.88 7.81 47.13
N ILE A 88 -25.07 8.84 47.40
CA ILE A 88 -23.86 8.73 48.23
C ILE A 88 -24.21 8.47 49.70
N LEU A 89 -25.26 9.11 50.22
CA LEU A 89 -25.72 8.90 51.60
C LEU A 89 -26.67 7.72 51.74
N GLU A 90 -27.01 7.03 50.65
CA GLU A 90 -27.96 5.91 50.59
C GLU A 90 -29.34 6.26 51.17
N VAL A 91 -29.82 7.48 50.90
CA VAL A 91 -31.11 7.99 51.38
C VAL A 91 -32.05 8.30 50.23
N SER A 92 -33.35 8.28 50.50
CA SER A 92 -34.36 8.67 49.52
C SER A 92 -34.20 10.16 49.16
N PRO A 93 -34.50 10.57 47.91
CA PRO A 93 -34.63 11.98 47.54
C PRO A 93 -35.65 12.77 48.38
N GLN A 94 -36.58 12.07 49.05
CA GLN A 94 -37.59 12.63 49.94
C GLN A 94 -37.25 12.49 51.44
N ALA A 95 -36.02 12.06 51.78
CA ALA A 95 -35.62 11.82 53.16
C ALA A 95 -35.69 13.08 54.02
N GLU A 96 -36.19 12.93 55.25
CA GLU A 96 -36.19 14.01 56.24
C GLU A 96 -34.78 14.29 56.78
N GLU A 97 -34.55 15.50 57.31
CA GLU A 97 -33.24 15.88 57.88
C GLU A 97 -32.75 14.91 58.97
N GLY A 98 -33.68 14.32 59.73
CA GLY A 98 -33.37 13.32 60.74
C GLY A 98 -32.75 12.04 60.15
N GLU A 99 -33.21 11.62 58.97
CA GLU A 99 -32.70 10.45 58.25
C GLU A 99 -31.33 10.73 57.63
N ILE A 100 -31.15 11.91 57.05
CA ILE A 100 -29.88 12.39 56.49
C ILE A 100 -28.79 12.43 57.58
N LYS A 101 -29.11 12.96 58.78
CA LYS A 101 -28.20 12.99 59.92
C LYS A 101 -27.85 11.58 60.44
N ARG A 102 -28.79 10.64 60.42
CA ARG A 102 -28.55 9.24 60.80
C ARG A 102 -27.65 8.52 59.79
N ALA A 103 -27.92 8.69 58.50
CA ALA A 103 -27.13 8.11 57.42
C ALA A 103 -25.69 8.66 57.41
N TYR A 104 -25.53 9.98 57.60
CA TYR A 104 -24.21 10.60 57.75
C TYR A 104 -23.45 10.02 58.94
N ARG A 105 -24.06 9.91 60.13
CA ARG A 105 -23.40 9.30 61.31
C ARG A 105 -22.97 7.86 61.06
N ARG A 106 -23.78 7.07 60.36
CA ARG A 106 -23.46 5.68 59.97
C ARG A 106 -22.22 5.63 59.08
N LEU A 107 -22.18 6.44 58.03
CA LEU A 107 -21.07 6.48 57.07
C LEU A 107 -19.81 7.14 57.65
N SER A 108 -19.95 8.17 58.50
CA SER A 108 -18.85 8.74 59.26
C SER A 108 -18.16 7.67 60.11
N LEU A 109 -18.89 6.84 60.83
CA LEU A 109 -18.27 5.79 61.66
C LEU A 109 -17.45 4.78 60.84
N GLN A 110 -17.79 4.57 59.57
CA GLN A 110 -17.10 3.63 58.67
C GLN A 110 -15.88 4.24 57.96
N TYR A 111 -15.96 5.52 57.59
CA TYR A 111 -14.96 6.18 56.74
C TYR A 111 -14.21 7.34 57.41
N HIS A 112 -14.43 7.61 58.71
CA HIS A 112 -13.73 8.69 59.41
C HIS A 112 -12.21 8.44 59.45
N PRO A 113 -11.37 9.45 59.13
CA PRO A 113 -9.90 9.30 59.08
C PRO A 113 -9.27 8.89 60.41
N ASP A 114 -9.94 9.18 61.53
CA ASP A 114 -9.48 8.81 62.87
C ASP A 114 -9.79 7.35 63.25
N LYS A 115 -10.80 6.73 62.61
CA LYS A 115 -11.26 5.37 62.95
C LYS A 115 -10.85 4.33 61.92
N ASN A 116 -10.56 4.76 60.69
CA ASN A 116 -10.13 3.89 59.61
C ASN A 116 -8.76 4.37 59.08
N PRO A 117 -7.69 3.57 59.25
CA PRO A 117 -6.34 3.95 58.82
C PRO A 117 -6.12 3.86 57.29
N ASP A 118 -7.12 3.42 56.52
CA ASP A 118 -7.00 3.34 55.05
C ASP A 118 -7.05 4.74 54.41
N PRO A 119 -6.00 5.18 53.67
CA PRO A 119 -6.00 6.47 52.99
C PRO A 119 -7.14 6.62 51.97
N ALA A 120 -7.60 5.52 51.35
CA ALA A 120 -8.71 5.56 50.39
C ALA A 120 -10.06 5.85 51.10
N ALA A 121 -10.24 5.35 52.32
CA ALA A 121 -11.44 5.60 53.12
C ALA A 121 -11.53 7.07 53.57
N ALA A 122 -10.40 7.65 53.99
CA ALA A 122 -10.31 9.06 54.36
C ALA A 122 -10.62 9.99 53.17
N GLU A 123 -10.10 9.66 51.99
CA GLU A 123 -10.37 10.41 50.76
C GLU A 123 -11.86 10.31 50.37
N TYR A 124 -12.46 9.12 50.48
CA TYR A 124 -13.87 8.91 50.19
C TYR A 124 -14.78 9.72 51.13
N PHE A 125 -14.45 9.74 52.43
CA PHE A 125 -15.20 10.52 53.41
C PHE A 125 -15.16 12.03 53.12
N ALA A 126 -13.97 12.57 52.87
CA ALA A 126 -13.80 13.99 52.63
C ALA A 126 -14.43 14.44 51.30
N ASN A 127 -14.24 13.66 50.22
CA ASN A 127 -14.66 14.04 48.88
C ASN A 127 -16.11 13.74 48.57
N PHE A 128 -16.70 12.69 49.15
CA PHE A 128 -18.06 12.26 48.85
C PHE A 128 -19.00 12.41 50.04
N VAL A 129 -18.73 11.76 51.17
CA VAL A 129 -19.68 11.70 52.30
C VAL A 129 -19.90 13.07 52.96
N SER A 130 -18.81 13.79 53.27
CA SER A 130 -18.86 15.13 53.87
C SER A 130 -19.49 16.16 52.94
N LYS A 131 -19.13 16.11 51.64
CA LYS A 131 -19.73 16.99 50.63
C LYS A 131 -21.20 16.70 50.41
N ALA A 132 -21.62 15.43 50.39
CA ALA A 132 -23.01 15.06 50.22
C ALA A 132 -23.88 15.53 51.39
N TYR A 133 -23.38 15.39 52.62
CA TYR A 133 -24.08 15.91 53.80
C TYR A 133 -24.21 17.44 53.77
N ARG A 134 -23.15 18.15 53.39
CA ARG A 134 -23.18 19.62 53.21
C ARG A 134 -24.15 20.04 52.11
N ALA A 135 -24.17 19.33 50.99
CA ALA A 135 -25.08 19.57 49.87
C ALA A 135 -26.57 19.52 50.27
N LEU A 136 -26.92 18.67 51.25
CA LEU A 136 -28.31 18.49 51.69
C LEU A 136 -28.68 19.32 52.93
N THR A 137 -27.70 19.71 53.75
CA THR A 137 -27.94 20.38 55.05
C THR A 137 -27.74 21.89 55.00
N ASP A 138 -26.83 22.38 54.16
CA ASP A 138 -26.57 23.81 54.01
C ASP A 138 -27.45 24.43 52.93
N GLU A 139 -28.17 25.50 53.26
CA GLU A 139 -29.16 26.11 52.36
C GLU A 139 -28.50 26.64 51.07
N VAL A 140 -27.30 27.22 51.20
CA VAL A 140 -26.52 27.73 50.05
C VAL A 140 -26.09 26.59 49.13
N SER A 141 -25.53 25.52 49.71
CA SER A 141 -25.11 24.33 48.96
C SER A 141 -26.28 23.59 48.31
N ARG A 142 -27.45 23.57 48.97
CA ARG A 142 -28.68 22.95 48.46
C ARG A 142 -29.28 23.73 47.30
N GLU A 143 -29.30 25.06 47.37
CA GLU A 143 -29.68 25.92 46.26
C GLU A 143 -28.73 25.77 45.07
N ASN A 144 -27.42 25.73 45.33
CA ASN A 144 -26.41 25.49 44.30
C ASN A 144 -26.59 24.14 43.62
N TYR A 145 -26.87 23.08 44.38
CA TYR A 145 -27.16 21.76 43.83
C TYR A 145 -28.43 21.77 42.96
N LYS A 146 -29.50 22.46 43.38
CA LYS A 146 -30.73 22.60 42.59
C LYS A 146 -30.52 23.38 41.29
N LYS A 147 -29.68 24.43 41.31
CA LYS A 147 -29.45 25.33 40.18
C LYS A 147 -28.38 24.81 39.21
N TYR A 148 -27.34 24.14 39.71
CA TYR A 148 -26.15 23.74 38.95
C TYR A 148 -25.85 22.24 38.96
N GLY A 149 -26.61 21.43 39.72
CA GLY A 149 -26.37 19.99 39.85
C GLY A 149 -25.15 19.61 40.71
N HIS A 150 -24.54 20.58 41.40
CA HIS A 150 -23.34 20.38 42.23
C HIS A 150 -23.35 21.32 43.46
N PRO A 151 -22.92 20.87 44.66
CA PRO A 151 -22.96 21.69 45.88
C PRO A 151 -22.08 22.94 45.84
N ASP A 152 -20.94 22.87 45.13
CA ASP A 152 -19.94 23.94 45.08
C ASP A 152 -20.30 25.12 44.13
N GLY A 153 -21.49 25.11 43.49
CA GLY A 153 -21.96 26.19 42.61
C GLY A 153 -21.51 26.08 41.14
N PRO A 154 -21.48 27.19 40.36
CA PRO A 154 -21.10 27.17 38.95
C PRO A 154 -19.64 26.75 38.80
N GLN A 155 -19.42 25.53 38.30
CA GLN A 155 -18.08 25.03 38.05
C GLN A 155 -17.44 25.76 36.86
N ALA A 156 -16.25 26.30 37.06
CA ALA A 156 -15.43 26.77 35.94
C ALA A 156 -15.13 25.57 35.02
N PHE A 157 -15.40 25.70 33.72
CA PHE A 157 -15.02 24.69 32.73
C PHE A 157 -13.50 24.53 32.73
N THR A 158 -13.01 23.53 33.44
CA THR A 158 -11.59 23.16 33.40
C THR A 158 -11.40 22.28 32.17
N VAL A 159 -10.90 22.87 31.09
CA VAL A 159 -10.49 22.12 29.89
C VAL A 159 -9.23 21.33 30.26
N SER A 160 -9.42 20.13 30.76
CA SER A 160 -8.32 19.19 30.99
C SER A 160 -8.04 18.46 29.68
N VAL A 161 -6.80 18.54 29.20
CA VAL A 161 -6.35 17.75 28.08
C VAL A 161 -6.35 16.29 28.52
N ALA A 162 -6.98 15.40 27.75
CA ALA A 162 -7.08 13.97 28.07
C ALA A 162 -5.73 13.22 28.08
N LEU A 163 -4.59 13.91 27.94
CA LEU A 163 -3.26 13.31 28.01
C LEU A 163 -2.94 12.89 29.45
N PRO A 164 -2.23 11.77 29.64
CA PRO A 164 -1.94 11.27 30.96
C PRO A 164 -0.94 12.18 31.69
N GLN A 165 -1.19 12.42 32.97
CA GLN A 165 -0.39 13.35 33.77
C GLN A 165 1.09 12.94 33.93
N TRP A 166 1.43 11.66 33.76
CA TRP A 166 2.82 11.18 33.76
C TRP A 166 3.65 11.65 32.55
N PHE A 167 3.02 12.08 31.45
CA PHE A 167 3.73 12.57 30.27
C PHE A 167 4.28 13.99 30.48
N PHE A 168 3.58 14.83 31.25
CA PHE A 168 3.95 16.22 31.54
C PHE A 168 4.33 16.47 33.00
N SER A 169 4.34 15.45 33.85
CA SER A 169 4.86 15.60 35.21
C SER A 169 6.29 16.12 35.12
N LYS A 170 6.60 17.17 35.90
CA LYS A 170 7.95 17.76 36.06
C LYS A 170 9.01 16.79 36.62
N ASP A 171 8.70 15.52 36.68
CA ASP A 171 9.61 14.46 37.07
C ASP A 171 10.62 14.18 35.95
N LYS A 172 11.89 14.04 36.32
CA LYS A 172 13.00 13.72 35.40
C LYS A 172 12.81 12.40 34.62
N ARG A 173 11.80 11.59 34.95
CA ARG A 173 11.48 10.30 34.30
C ARG A 173 10.83 10.45 32.92
N SER A 174 10.11 11.54 32.64
CA SER A 174 9.46 11.78 31.34
C SER A 174 10.37 12.47 30.32
N ALA A 175 11.42 13.15 30.79
CA ALA A 175 12.44 13.82 29.97
C ALA A 175 13.05 12.95 28.85
N PRO A 176 13.45 11.67 29.07
CA PRO A 176 13.99 10.84 27.99
C PRO A 176 12.96 10.51 26.90
N LEU A 177 11.66 10.40 27.24
CA LEU A 177 10.62 10.14 26.25
C LEU A 177 10.40 11.36 25.34
N ILE A 178 10.39 12.56 25.91
CA ILE A 178 10.27 13.81 25.14
C ILE A 178 11.49 13.98 24.22
N LEU A 179 12.69 13.70 24.72
CA LEU A 179 13.91 13.73 23.90
C LEU A 179 13.86 12.73 22.74
N LEU A 180 13.35 11.52 22.98
CA LEU A 180 13.18 10.50 21.95
C LEU A 180 12.17 10.94 20.88
N VAL A 181 11.04 11.51 21.27
CA VAL A 181 10.05 12.06 20.33
C VAL A 181 10.68 13.16 19.47
N LEU A 182 11.41 14.09 20.10
CA LEU A 182 12.10 15.17 19.39
C LEU A 182 13.16 14.64 18.43
N LEU A 183 13.91 13.61 18.81
CA LEU A 183 14.91 12.97 17.95
C LEU A 183 14.25 12.22 16.76
N VAL A 184 13.15 11.52 16.99
CA VAL A 184 12.43 10.82 15.93
C VAL A 184 11.82 11.80 14.93
N PHE A 185 11.13 12.84 15.39
CA PHE A 185 10.49 13.82 14.50
C PHE A 185 11.49 14.83 13.90
N GLY A 186 12.53 15.20 14.64
CA GLY A 186 13.51 16.20 14.23
C GLY A 186 14.64 15.65 13.36
N ILE A 187 15.02 14.37 13.53
CA ILE A 187 16.15 13.78 12.82
C ILE A 187 15.70 12.59 11.97
N VAL A 188 15.06 11.59 12.58
CA VAL A 188 14.75 10.33 11.88
C VAL A 188 13.75 10.57 10.75
N LEU A 189 12.67 11.31 11.00
CA LEU A 189 11.64 11.57 10.00
C LEU A 189 12.19 12.34 8.78
N PRO A 190 12.92 13.48 8.94
CA PRO A 190 13.57 14.15 7.81
C PRO A 190 14.59 13.27 7.09
N LEU A 191 15.39 12.47 7.78
CA LEU A 191 16.35 11.55 7.15
C LEU A 191 15.65 10.46 6.36
N CYS A 192 14.59 9.86 6.89
CA CYS A 192 13.79 8.86 6.18
C CYS A 192 13.12 9.47 4.94
N LEU A 193 12.55 10.68 5.07
CA LEU A 193 11.96 11.40 3.94
C LEU A 193 13.02 11.76 2.89
N ALA A 194 14.19 12.25 3.30
CA ALA A 194 15.30 12.56 2.41
C ALA A 194 15.82 11.31 1.71
N ALA A 195 16.06 10.22 2.45
CA ALA A 195 16.50 8.95 1.90
C ALA A 195 15.49 8.38 0.90
N TRP A 196 14.19 8.40 1.23
CA TRP A 196 13.14 7.97 0.32
C TRP A 196 13.07 8.84 -0.94
N TYR A 197 13.10 10.16 -0.75
CA TYR A 197 13.02 11.13 -1.84
C TYR A 197 14.20 11.00 -2.80
N LEU A 198 15.42 10.97 -2.27
CA LEU A 198 16.64 10.83 -3.08
C LEU A 198 16.70 9.46 -3.76
N THR A 199 16.42 8.37 -3.04
CA THR A 199 16.46 7.01 -3.61
C THR A 199 15.43 6.82 -4.71
N ARG A 200 14.22 7.41 -4.56
CA ARG A 200 13.13 7.23 -5.53
C ARG A 200 13.24 8.19 -6.72
N ARG A 201 13.60 9.46 -6.49
CA ARG A 201 13.69 10.49 -7.54
C ARG A 201 14.88 10.29 -8.47
N HIS A 202 16.03 9.83 -7.98
CA HIS A 202 17.20 9.67 -8.84
C HIS A 202 17.17 8.40 -9.69
N ARG A 203 16.41 7.37 -9.27
CA ARG A 203 16.46 6.05 -9.91
C ARG A 203 15.45 5.85 -11.04
N PHE A 204 14.29 6.49 -10.98
CA PHE A 204 13.21 6.30 -11.96
C PHE A 204 12.72 7.64 -12.52
N GLY A 205 12.65 7.72 -13.84
CA GLY A 205 12.10 8.83 -14.62
C GLY A 205 10.77 8.51 -15.28
N GLY A 206 10.05 9.56 -15.63
CA GLY A 206 8.78 9.51 -16.34
C GLY A 206 7.59 9.02 -15.50
N PRO A 207 6.35 9.17 -16.01
CA PRO A 207 5.16 8.57 -15.40
C PRO A 207 5.20 7.03 -15.43
N ASP A 208 5.95 6.45 -16.38
CA ASP A 208 6.01 5.01 -16.65
C ASP A 208 7.04 4.24 -15.79
N GLY A 209 7.82 4.95 -14.96
CA GLY A 209 8.71 4.33 -13.96
C GLY A 209 9.88 3.55 -14.57
N ILE A 210 10.55 4.14 -15.56
CA ILE A 210 11.74 3.60 -16.25
C ILE A 210 12.99 4.28 -15.71
N MET A 211 14.12 3.59 -15.67
CA MET A 211 15.36 4.16 -15.16
C MET A 211 15.85 5.31 -16.05
N HIS A 212 16.30 6.40 -15.42
CA HIS A 212 16.90 7.54 -16.14
C HIS A 212 18.10 7.11 -16.98
N ASP A 213 18.91 6.18 -16.47
CA ASP A 213 20.06 5.62 -17.19
C ASP A 213 19.64 4.92 -18.49
N THR A 214 18.49 4.22 -18.48
CA THR A 214 17.95 3.58 -19.68
C THR A 214 17.42 4.60 -20.68
N MET A 215 16.71 5.62 -20.21
CA MET A 215 16.25 6.71 -21.09
C MET A 215 17.43 7.45 -21.73
N MET A 216 18.48 7.73 -20.96
CA MET A 216 19.72 8.34 -21.45
C MET A 216 20.43 7.44 -22.46
N LEU A 217 20.46 6.13 -22.22
CA LEU A 217 21.02 5.16 -23.16
C LEU A 217 20.25 5.17 -24.49
N PHE A 218 18.91 5.18 -24.45
CA PHE A 218 18.10 5.26 -25.67
C PHE A 218 18.26 6.60 -26.41
N ALA A 219 18.38 7.71 -25.67
CA ALA A 219 18.42 9.04 -26.24
C ALA A 219 19.78 9.42 -26.83
N ALA A 220 20.87 9.14 -26.11
CA ALA A 220 22.17 9.76 -26.35
C ALA A 220 23.33 8.77 -26.58
N ASP A 221 23.16 7.47 -26.30
CA ASP A 221 24.27 6.53 -26.44
C ASP A 221 24.65 6.28 -27.91
N PRO A 222 25.91 6.49 -28.34
CA PRO A 222 26.31 6.34 -29.74
C PRO A 222 26.23 4.90 -30.26
N ARG A 223 26.36 3.91 -29.36
CA ARG A 223 26.44 2.49 -29.74
C ARG A 223 25.08 1.82 -29.75
N PHE A 224 24.32 1.98 -28.66
CA PHE A 224 23.07 1.26 -28.40
C PHE A 224 21.83 2.15 -28.49
N GLY A 225 22.00 3.47 -28.55
CA GLY A 225 20.89 4.42 -28.66
C GLY A 225 20.09 4.29 -29.95
N ILE A 226 18.94 4.98 -29.96
CA ILE A 226 18.05 5.01 -31.11
C ILE A 226 18.74 5.76 -32.26
N LYS A 227 18.60 5.26 -33.50
CA LYS A 227 19.14 5.89 -34.71
C LYS A 227 18.02 6.17 -35.71
N GLU A 228 18.21 7.19 -36.55
CA GLU A 228 17.22 7.69 -37.51
C GLU A 228 16.65 6.61 -38.45
N SER A 229 17.49 5.72 -38.97
CA SER A 229 17.09 4.66 -39.92
C SER A 229 16.84 3.30 -39.27
N GLN A 230 16.62 3.25 -37.94
CA GLN A 230 16.35 1.99 -37.26
C GLN A 230 14.96 1.45 -37.58
N GLY A 231 14.93 0.32 -38.30
CA GLY A 231 13.74 -0.49 -38.47
C GLY A 231 13.47 -1.44 -37.30
N LEU A 232 12.31 -2.08 -37.36
CA LEU A 232 11.71 -2.92 -36.32
C LEU A 232 12.64 -3.99 -35.71
N SER A 233 13.46 -4.67 -36.54
CA SER A 233 14.39 -5.72 -36.05
C SER A 233 15.52 -5.17 -35.17
N ARG A 234 16.01 -3.95 -35.44
CA ARG A 234 17.08 -3.33 -34.64
C ARG A 234 16.55 -2.70 -33.35
N ILE A 235 15.28 -2.30 -33.32
CA ILE A 235 14.66 -1.77 -32.10
C ILE A 235 14.60 -2.81 -30.99
N VAL A 236 14.38 -4.08 -31.33
CA VAL A 236 14.46 -5.19 -30.35
C VAL A 236 15.86 -5.24 -29.72
N GLU A 237 16.92 -5.04 -30.51
CA GLU A 237 18.29 -5.05 -30.00
C GLU A 237 18.57 -3.86 -29.07
N THR A 238 18.11 -2.66 -29.44
CA THR A 238 18.21 -1.47 -28.57
C THR A 238 17.41 -1.65 -27.28
N LEU A 239 16.17 -2.14 -27.34
CA LEU A 239 15.32 -2.35 -26.15
C LEU A 239 15.99 -3.24 -25.11
N VAL A 240 16.65 -4.31 -25.56
CA VAL A 240 17.29 -5.30 -24.70
C VAL A 240 18.51 -4.74 -23.96
N CYS A 241 19.11 -3.65 -24.45
CA CYS A 241 20.21 -2.94 -23.80
C CYS A 241 19.77 -2.08 -22.60
N ALA A 242 18.49 -2.11 -22.21
CA ALA A 242 18.01 -1.41 -21.03
C ALA A 242 18.72 -1.84 -19.73
N VAL A 243 18.99 -0.87 -18.85
CA VAL A 243 19.73 -1.10 -17.59
C VAL A 243 18.95 -2.03 -16.65
N GLU A 244 17.62 -1.99 -16.67
CA GLU A 244 16.75 -2.89 -15.92
C GLU A 244 16.96 -4.35 -16.31
N PHE A 245 17.27 -4.63 -17.58
CA PHE A 245 17.52 -5.99 -18.04
C PHE A 245 18.97 -6.42 -17.77
N ILE A 246 19.92 -5.48 -17.87
CA ILE A 246 21.33 -5.73 -17.57
C ILE A 246 21.52 -6.07 -16.09
N THR A 247 20.75 -5.44 -15.20
CA THR A 247 20.83 -5.63 -13.74
C THR A 247 20.09 -6.87 -13.25
N LEU A 248 19.37 -7.59 -14.10
CA LEU A 248 18.70 -8.83 -13.73
C LEU A 248 19.71 -9.90 -13.30
N PRO A 249 19.50 -10.54 -12.14
CA PRO A 249 20.34 -11.63 -11.70
C PRO A 249 20.23 -12.81 -12.66
N PHE A 250 21.34 -13.53 -12.81
CA PHE A 250 21.42 -14.73 -13.63
C PHE A 250 22.08 -15.85 -12.81
N PRO A 251 21.30 -16.50 -11.91
CA PRO A 251 21.82 -17.58 -11.08
C PRO A 251 22.13 -18.82 -11.93
N ALA A 252 23.13 -19.59 -11.50
CA ALA A 252 23.56 -20.81 -12.19
C ALA A 252 22.43 -21.85 -12.38
N SER A 253 21.42 -21.85 -11.49
CA SER A 253 20.24 -22.71 -11.59
C SER A 253 19.41 -22.47 -12.87
N GLN A 254 19.48 -21.29 -13.45
CA GLN A 254 18.77 -20.94 -14.69
C GLN A 254 19.51 -21.36 -15.96
N MET A 255 20.78 -21.78 -15.89
CA MET A 255 21.61 -22.07 -17.06
C MET A 255 21.03 -23.14 -17.98
N ALA A 256 20.52 -24.25 -17.41
CA ALA A 256 19.96 -25.34 -18.20
C ALA A 256 18.72 -24.89 -18.99
N ALA A 257 17.82 -24.15 -18.33
CA ALA A 257 16.63 -23.59 -18.94
C ALA A 257 16.96 -22.48 -19.97
N PHE A 258 18.01 -21.70 -19.73
CA PHE A 258 18.48 -20.70 -20.68
C PHE A 258 18.99 -21.36 -21.97
N GLU A 259 19.76 -22.44 -21.88
CA GLU A 259 20.21 -23.18 -23.06
C GLU A 259 19.07 -23.88 -23.80
N GLU A 260 18.07 -24.41 -23.08
CA GLU A 260 16.84 -24.93 -23.68
C GLU A 260 16.10 -23.84 -24.47
N LEU A 261 15.88 -22.67 -23.85
CA LEU A 261 15.26 -21.51 -24.50
C LEU A 261 16.06 -21.09 -25.74
N ARG A 262 17.38 -20.99 -25.62
CA ARG A 262 18.29 -20.64 -26.72
C ARG A 262 18.13 -21.60 -27.90
N ARG A 263 18.09 -22.91 -27.67
CA ARG A 263 17.86 -23.91 -28.72
C ARG A 263 16.49 -23.72 -29.37
N SER A 264 15.44 -23.52 -28.58
CA SER A 264 14.08 -23.33 -29.10
C SER A 264 14.00 -22.12 -30.04
N VAL A 265 14.54 -20.97 -29.64
CA VAL A 265 14.52 -19.73 -30.42
C VAL A 265 15.40 -19.82 -31.66
N LEU A 266 16.58 -20.44 -31.57
CA LEU A 266 17.49 -20.61 -32.71
C LEU A 266 16.93 -21.53 -33.80
N ARG A 267 15.95 -22.39 -33.50
CA ARG A 267 15.23 -23.16 -34.52
C ARG A 267 14.32 -22.28 -35.38
N VAL A 268 13.71 -21.27 -34.76
CA VAL A 268 12.76 -20.36 -35.42
C VAL A 268 13.49 -19.20 -36.12
N HIS A 269 14.53 -18.67 -35.49
CA HIS A 269 15.30 -17.51 -35.97
C HIS A 269 16.77 -17.91 -36.19
N PRO A 270 17.10 -18.59 -37.31
CA PRO A 270 18.47 -19.04 -37.59
C PRO A 270 19.44 -17.89 -37.87
N ASP A 271 18.93 -16.73 -38.30
CA ASP A 271 19.68 -15.49 -38.57
C ASP A 271 20.42 -14.95 -37.33
N LEU A 272 19.94 -15.28 -36.13
CA LEU A 272 20.63 -14.95 -34.87
C LEU A 272 22.03 -15.56 -34.77
N LYS A 273 22.31 -16.68 -35.44
CA LYS A 273 23.65 -17.31 -35.40
C LYS A 273 24.72 -16.40 -35.99
N GLU A 274 24.36 -15.59 -36.98
CA GLU A 274 25.28 -14.70 -37.69
C GLU A 274 25.55 -13.41 -36.89
N LYS A 275 24.69 -13.06 -35.92
CA LYS A 275 24.80 -11.85 -35.09
C LYS A 275 25.82 -12.00 -33.96
N THR A 276 27.10 -12.11 -34.32
CA THR A 276 28.21 -12.28 -33.37
C THR A 276 28.30 -11.19 -32.29
N ALA A 277 27.86 -9.96 -32.60
CA ALA A 277 27.85 -8.85 -31.64
C ALA A 277 26.88 -9.09 -30.47
N LEU A 278 25.73 -9.73 -30.71
CA LEU A 278 24.74 -10.04 -29.68
C LEU A 278 25.30 -11.07 -28.68
N TRP A 279 25.99 -12.10 -29.17
CA TRP A 279 26.54 -13.17 -28.34
C TRP A 279 27.74 -12.75 -27.49
N LYS A 280 28.36 -11.60 -27.79
CA LYS A 280 29.43 -10.98 -26.98
C LYS A 280 28.88 -10.16 -25.80
N MET A 281 27.56 -9.95 -25.72
CA MET A 281 26.94 -9.18 -24.64
C MET A 281 26.84 -9.98 -23.35
N ARG A 282 26.47 -9.29 -22.26
CA ARG A 282 26.21 -9.93 -20.97
C ARG A 282 25.09 -11.00 -21.09
N PRO A 283 25.18 -12.13 -20.35
CA PRO A 283 24.15 -13.18 -20.39
C PRO A 283 22.73 -12.68 -20.09
N SER A 284 22.56 -11.70 -19.21
CA SER A 284 21.25 -11.12 -18.89
C SER A 284 20.61 -10.39 -20.09
N VAL A 285 21.42 -9.74 -20.92
CA VAL A 285 20.99 -9.08 -22.17
C VAL A 285 20.54 -10.14 -23.17
N ILE A 286 21.35 -11.19 -23.36
CA ILE A 286 21.00 -12.31 -24.26
C ILE A 286 19.71 -13.00 -23.77
N LYS A 287 19.56 -13.20 -22.45
CA LYS A 287 18.33 -13.74 -21.84
C LYS A 287 17.12 -12.88 -22.19
N ALA A 288 17.19 -11.57 -22.02
CA ALA A 288 16.09 -10.67 -22.37
C ALA A 288 15.75 -10.70 -23.87
N HIS A 289 16.76 -10.76 -24.74
CA HIS A 289 16.54 -10.91 -26.18
C HIS A 289 15.79 -12.20 -26.52
N LEU A 290 16.27 -13.34 -26.00
CA LEU A 290 15.69 -14.65 -26.26
C LEU A 290 14.26 -14.76 -25.70
N VAL A 291 14.01 -14.21 -24.51
CA VAL A 291 12.67 -14.17 -23.92
C VAL A 291 11.70 -13.38 -24.78
N ILE A 292 12.10 -12.20 -25.24
CA ILE A 292 11.25 -11.36 -26.12
C ILE A 292 10.95 -12.10 -27.42
N LEU A 293 11.97 -12.69 -28.06
CA LEU A 293 11.77 -13.43 -29.31
C LEU A 293 10.94 -14.70 -29.12
N ALA A 294 11.11 -15.42 -28.01
CA ALA A 294 10.30 -16.57 -27.66
C ALA A 294 8.83 -16.17 -27.48
N HIS A 295 8.56 -15.08 -26.77
CA HIS A 295 7.20 -14.54 -26.61
C HIS A 295 6.58 -14.14 -27.94
N LEU A 296 7.32 -13.43 -28.80
CA LEU A 296 6.85 -13.02 -30.13
C LEU A 296 6.58 -14.23 -31.05
N SER A 297 7.34 -15.32 -30.89
CA SER A 297 7.18 -16.55 -31.68
C SER A 297 6.24 -17.57 -31.03
N ARG A 298 5.65 -17.25 -29.87
CA ARG A 298 4.80 -18.13 -29.06
C ARG A 298 5.49 -19.45 -28.65
N GLU A 299 6.81 -19.43 -28.48
CA GLU A 299 7.58 -20.57 -27.98
C GLU A 299 7.41 -20.72 -26.45
N PRO A 300 7.34 -21.95 -25.93
CA PRO A 300 7.16 -22.19 -24.50
C PRO A 300 8.40 -21.73 -23.71
N ILE A 301 8.18 -20.87 -22.70
CA ILE A 301 9.24 -20.41 -21.81
C ILE A 301 9.40 -21.39 -20.64
N PRO A 302 10.61 -21.93 -20.39
CA PRO A 302 10.87 -22.86 -19.28
C PRO A 302 10.46 -22.31 -17.92
N ALA A 303 9.97 -23.18 -17.04
CA ALA A 303 9.47 -22.82 -15.71
C ALA A 303 10.40 -21.92 -14.86
N PRO A 304 11.72 -22.15 -14.75
CA PRO A 304 12.60 -21.32 -13.92
C PRO A 304 12.82 -19.91 -14.47
N LEU A 305 12.52 -19.67 -15.75
CA LEU A 305 12.64 -18.36 -16.40
C LEU A 305 11.33 -17.58 -16.44
N ARG A 306 10.20 -18.16 -16.01
CA ARG A 306 8.88 -17.49 -16.10
C ARG A 306 8.79 -16.19 -15.30
N LYS A 307 9.41 -16.14 -14.11
CA LYS A 307 9.44 -14.92 -13.28
C LYS A 307 10.19 -13.79 -13.98
N ASP A 308 11.36 -14.10 -14.51
CA ASP A 308 12.19 -13.15 -15.24
C ASP A 308 11.52 -12.74 -16.54
N ALA A 309 10.88 -13.68 -17.24
CA ALA A 309 10.14 -13.41 -18.46
C ALA A 309 8.95 -12.47 -18.21
N ALA A 310 8.17 -12.69 -17.16
CA ALA A 310 7.10 -11.79 -16.77
C ALA A 310 7.63 -10.38 -16.46
N PHE A 311 8.76 -10.28 -15.75
CA PHE A 311 9.40 -8.99 -15.48
C PHE A 311 9.85 -8.28 -16.77
N ILE A 312 10.55 -9.00 -17.66
CA ILE A 312 11.06 -8.47 -18.93
C ILE A 312 9.89 -7.96 -19.78
N LEU A 313 8.88 -8.80 -20.02
CA LEU A 313 7.73 -8.47 -20.88
C LEU A 313 6.92 -7.30 -20.32
N ASN A 314 6.67 -7.27 -19.00
CA ASN A 314 5.94 -6.18 -18.35
C ASN A 314 6.70 -4.84 -18.42
N LYS A 315 8.04 -4.87 -18.35
CA LYS A 315 8.86 -3.65 -18.47
C LYS A 315 9.10 -3.23 -19.91
N SER A 316 9.10 -4.15 -20.87
CA SER A 316 9.24 -3.82 -22.29
C SER A 316 8.12 -2.92 -22.82
N VAL A 317 6.88 -3.09 -22.34
CA VAL A 317 5.71 -2.30 -22.77
C VAL A 317 5.89 -0.80 -22.52
N PRO A 318 6.08 -0.31 -21.28
CA PRO A 318 6.34 1.10 -21.03
C PRO A 318 7.64 1.57 -21.68
N MET A 319 8.69 0.73 -21.72
CA MET A 319 9.96 1.11 -22.35
C MET A 319 9.80 1.47 -23.82
N LEU A 320 8.98 0.72 -24.57
CA LEU A 320 8.74 1.00 -25.98
C LEU A 320 7.92 2.28 -26.20
N ARG A 321 7.07 2.66 -25.24
CA ARG A 321 6.38 3.96 -25.28
C ARG A 321 7.37 5.10 -25.08
N GLU A 322 8.25 4.99 -24.09
CA GLU A 322 9.32 5.98 -23.88
C GLU A 322 10.29 6.03 -25.07
N MET A 323 10.65 4.88 -25.66
CA MET A 323 11.46 4.85 -26.88
C MET A 323 10.77 5.57 -28.04
N ALA A 324 9.47 5.37 -28.22
CA ALA A 324 8.68 6.08 -29.23
C ALA A 324 8.66 7.60 -28.94
N GLY A 325 8.52 8.00 -27.67
CA GLY A 325 8.59 9.40 -27.24
C GLY A 325 9.97 10.03 -27.49
N ILE A 326 11.04 9.33 -27.14
CA ILE A 326 12.44 9.76 -27.36
C ILE A 326 12.77 9.86 -28.85
N ALA A 327 12.21 8.98 -29.68
CA ALA A 327 12.35 9.03 -31.12
C ALA A 327 11.56 10.21 -31.72
N ALA A 328 10.36 10.48 -31.23
CA ALA A 328 9.51 11.58 -31.68
C ALA A 328 9.94 12.96 -31.16
N ALA A 329 10.77 13.01 -30.10
CA ALA A 329 11.21 14.25 -29.49
C ALA A 329 12.08 15.10 -30.44
N PRO A 330 11.89 16.44 -30.46
CA PRO A 330 12.67 17.35 -31.28
C PRO A 330 14.12 17.42 -30.76
N ARG A 331 15.12 17.22 -31.65
CA ARG A 331 16.54 17.19 -31.25
C ARG A 331 17.32 18.46 -31.57
N VAL A 332 17.10 19.07 -32.73
CA VAL A 332 17.80 20.29 -33.20
C VAL A 332 16.85 21.11 -34.05
N ALA A 333 16.86 22.45 -33.96
CA ALA A 333 16.06 23.34 -34.80
C ALA A 333 16.30 23.03 -36.30
N PRO A 334 15.25 22.75 -37.12
CA PRO A 334 13.84 23.11 -36.96
C PRO A 334 12.98 22.15 -36.11
N GLY A 335 13.56 21.14 -35.48
CA GLY A 335 12.92 20.33 -34.44
C GLY A 335 12.20 19.08 -34.95
N TRP A 336 12.77 18.36 -35.91
CA TRP A 336 12.16 17.12 -36.40
C TRP A 336 12.51 15.92 -35.51
N GLY A 337 11.51 15.11 -35.21
CA GLY A 337 11.68 13.78 -34.62
C GLY A 337 11.91 12.72 -35.70
N TRP A 338 12.37 11.54 -35.29
CA TRP A 338 12.59 10.40 -36.18
C TRP A 338 11.33 9.53 -36.27
N LEU A 339 10.61 9.64 -37.39
CA LEU A 339 9.36 8.90 -37.61
C LEU A 339 9.57 7.39 -37.65
N THR A 340 10.57 6.92 -38.39
CA THR A 340 10.85 5.49 -38.60
C THR A 340 11.03 4.73 -37.28
N PRO A 341 11.94 5.14 -36.37
CA PRO A 341 12.11 4.45 -35.09
C PRO A 341 10.92 4.66 -34.14
N ALA A 342 10.21 5.79 -34.21
CA ALA A 342 9.00 5.98 -33.42
C ALA A 342 7.90 4.98 -33.81
N LEU A 343 7.62 4.86 -35.12
CA LEU A 343 6.67 3.87 -35.65
C LEU A 343 7.13 2.45 -35.34
N ALA A 344 8.39 2.12 -35.57
CA ALA A 344 8.89 0.78 -35.31
C ALA A 344 8.84 0.43 -33.80
N SER A 345 8.99 1.40 -32.88
CA SER A 345 8.79 1.18 -31.44
C SER A 345 7.32 0.85 -31.10
N LEU A 346 6.38 1.58 -31.70
CA LEU A 346 4.94 1.33 -31.55
C LEU A 346 4.51 0.02 -32.20
N GLU A 347 5.09 -0.34 -33.35
CA GLU A 347 4.84 -1.61 -34.01
C GLU A 347 5.32 -2.77 -33.15
N LEU A 348 6.51 -2.66 -32.56
CA LEU A 348 7.05 -3.68 -31.65
C LEU A 348 6.20 -3.81 -30.38
N LEU A 349 5.72 -2.68 -29.84
CA LEU A 349 4.82 -2.67 -28.69
C LEU A 349 3.56 -3.50 -28.97
N GLN A 350 2.94 -3.29 -30.12
CA GLN A 350 1.76 -4.06 -30.53
C GLN A 350 2.09 -5.53 -30.80
N CYS A 351 3.25 -5.84 -31.39
CA CYS A 351 3.70 -7.22 -31.57
C CYS A 351 3.91 -7.92 -30.22
N LEU A 352 4.44 -7.23 -29.20
CA LEU A 352 4.58 -7.78 -27.85
C LEU A 352 3.23 -8.02 -27.18
N VAL A 353 2.30 -7.07 -27.28
CA VAL A 353 0.96 -7.20 -26.67
C VAL A 353 0.17 -8.35 -27.32
N CYS A 354 0.23 -8.49 -28.64
CA CYS A 354 -0.47 -9.54 -29.38
C CYS A 354 0.30 -10.87 -29.47
N ALA A 355 1.54 -10.93 -28.96
CA ALA A 355 2.47 -12.05 -29.10
C ALA A 355 2.59 -12.52 -30.57
N LEU A 356 3.09 -11.60 -31.42
CA LEU A 356 3.24 -11.80 -32.87
C LEU A 356 4.68 -11.63 -33.34
N PRO A 357 5.14 -12.45 -34.31
CA PRO A 357 6.49 -12.32 -34.84
C PRO A 357 6.61 -11.05 -35.68
N VAL A 358 7.76 -10.39 -35.51
CA VAL A 358 8.14 -9.14 -36.18
C VAL A 358 8.00 -9.22 -37.72
N GLY A 359 8.28 -10.38 -38.30
CA GLY A 359 8.27 -10.59 -39.75
C GLY A 359 6.88 -10.51 -40.38
N LEU A 360 5.81 -10.83 -39.64
CA LEU A 360 4.43 -10.81 -40.17
C LEU A 360 3.91 -9.40 -40.44
N ARG A 361 4.52 -8.40 -39.79
CA ARG A 361 4.08 -7.01 -39.88
C ARG A 361 4.79 -6.20 -40.96
N LYS A 362 6.00 -6.61 -41.35
CA LYS A 362 6.75 -5.97 -42.45
C LYS A 362 6.08 -6.14 -43.81
N LYS A 363 5.25 -7.17 -43.98
CA LYS A 363 4.46 -7.37 -45.19
C LYS A 363 3.15 -6.60 -45.02
N ALA A 364 2.77 -5.77 -45.98
CA ALA A 364 1.51 -5.01 -46.00
C ALA A 364 0.27 -5.92 -46.19
N ASP A 365 0.34 -7.14 -45.69
CA ASP A 365 -0.65 -8.19 -45.86
C ASP A 365 -1.53 -8.26 -44.60
N ALA A 366 -2.82 -8.55 -44.78
CA ALA A 366 -3.77 -8.74 -43.67
C ALA A 366 -3.38 -9.87 -42.70
N SER A 367 -2.36 -10.69 -43.03
CA SER A 367 -1.87 -11.80 -42.21
C SER A 367 -1.46 -11.40 -40.79
N GLY A 368 -0.92 -10.19 -40.60
CA GLY A 368 -0.53 -9.72 -39.27
C GLY A 368 -1.74 -9.50 -38.35
N ALA A 369 -2.79 -8.88 -38.89
CA ALA A 369 -4.04 -8.66 -38.16
C ALA A 369 -4.79 -9.97 -37.89
N LEU A 370 -4.78 -10.90 -38.86
CA LEU A 370 -5.42 -12.21 -38.72
C LEU A 370 -4.72 -13.10 -37.70
N ALA A 371 -3.39 -13.05 -37.61
CA ALA A 371 -2.63 -13.82 -36.62
C ALA A 371 -2.87 -13.36 -35.17
N ALA A 372 -3.43 -12.16 -34.98
CA ALA A 372 -3.82 -11.66 -33.66
C ALA A 372 -5.06 -12.37 -33.10
N LEU A 373 -5.85 -13.05 -33.95
CA LEU A 373 -7.06 -13.74 -33.53
C LEU A 373 -6.73 -14.98 -32.69
N PRO A 374 -7.56 -15.29 -31.67
CA PRO A 374 -7.41 -16.52 -30.90
C PRO A 374 -7.57 -17.74 -31.82
N HIS A 375 -6.76 -18.78 -31.59
CA HIS A 375 -6.71 -20.03 -32.37
C HIS A 375 -6.19 -19.94 -33.82
N VAL A 376 -5.85 -18.75 -34.31
CA VAL A 376 -5.23 -18.60 -35.63
C VAL A 376 -3.71 -18.65 -35.47
N GLY A 377 -3.10 -19.74 -35.95
CA GLY A 377 -1.65 -19.88 -36.05
C GLY A 377 -1.07 -19.04 -37.20
N GLU A 378 0.25 -18.90 -37.24
CA GLU A 378 0.94 -18.14 -38.31
C GLU A 378 0.63 -18.71 -39.71
N GLU A 379 0.62 -20.03 -39.87
CA GLU A 379 0.29 -20.68 -41.14
C GLU A 379 -1.17 -20.48 -41.53
N GLY A 380 -2.08 -20.56 -40.56
CA GLY A 380 -3.51 -20.29 -40.77
C GLY A 380 -3.78 -18.85 -41.19
N ALA A 381 -3.10 -17.88 -40.58
CA ALA A 381 -3.20 -16.48 -40.96
C ALA A 381 -2.67 -16.21 -42.37
N LYS A 382 -1.56 -16.84 -42.76
CA LYS A 382 -1.02 -16.76 -44.12
C LYS A 382 -1.95 -17.42 -45.13
N ALA A 383 -2.54 -18.57 -44.81
CA ALA A 383 -3.50 -19.26 -45.67
C ALA A 383 -4.77 -18.41 -45.89
N LEU A 384 -5.33 -17.82 -44.82
CA LEU A 384 -6.49 -16.94 -44.89
C LEU A 384 -6.21 -15.66 -45.68
N ALA A 385 -5.04 -15.02 -45.46
CA ALA A 385 -4.66 -13.84 -46.21
C ALA A 385 -4.47 -14.11 -47.71
N ARG A 386 -4.03 -15.32 -48.08
CA ARG A 386 -3.94 -15.76 -49.48
C ARG A 386 -5.32 -16.07 -50.08
N ALA A 387 -6.22 -16.65 -49.29
CA ALA A 387 -7.57 -16.98 -49.73
C ALA A 387 -8.45 -15.74 -49.95
N HIS A 388 -8.25 -14.69 -49.16
CA HIS A 388 -8.98 -13.43 -49.24
C HIS A 388 -8.00 -12.24 -49.30
N PRO A 389 -7.48 -11.91 -50.51
CA PRO A 389 -6.65 -10.73 -50.67
C PRO A 389 -7.44 -9.47 -50.29
N PRO A 390 -6.81 -8.45 -49.70
CA PRO A 390 -7.50 -7.23 -49.32
C PRO A 390 -8.14 -6.61 -50.56
N VAL A 391 -9.44 -6.32 -50.47
CA VAL A 391 -10.16 -5.56 -51.49
C VAL A 391 -9.47 -4.20 -51.57
N ARG A 392 -8.72 -3.97 -52.66
CA ARG A 392 -8.22 -2.62 -52.96
C ARG A 392 -9.45 -1.75 -53.17
N SER A 393 -9.76 -0.89 -52.21
CA SER A 393 -10.68 0.21 -52.46
C SER A 393 -10.10 1.06 -53.60
N PRO A 394 -10.94 1.50 -54.56
CA PRO A 394 -10.48 2.22 -55.74
C PRO A 394 -9.74 3.51 -55.41
#